data_AF-A0A0D2MSU6-F1
#
_entry.id   AF-A0A0D2MSU6-F1
#
_cell.length_a   1.000
_cell.length_b   1.000
_cell.length_c   1.000
_cell.angle_alpha   90.00
_cell.angle_beta   90.00
_cell.angle_gamma   90.00
#
_symmetry.space_group_name_H-M   'P 1'
#
loop_
_entity.id
_entity.type
_entity.pdbx_description
1 polymer ?
#
loop_
_entity_poly.entity_id
_entity_poly.type
_entity_poly.pdbx_seq_one_letter_code
_entity_poly.pdbx_strand_id
1 'polypeptide(L)'
;MFDVIRAVATRHDGTARIAREAVEDFRADGCVLLELRTTPKHLPGEGVTKRSYIEAVLRGLEEAQQQWREQKQREKKQQQLQERQQQQQQHQQQEQQNQQQQHEQQQHHQQQQEQQHEDRDVKGGEESPVMDEDDMLVRLVLSIDRREDTAAAMETVKLAAALRSEGAPVVGIDLCGDPAAGQWQTWLPALRAARAAGLRVTLHAGEVPNAGETAAMLEFGPDRLGHMCCMTEELEAQLWASKIPVELCLSSNVITQSVPSLAEHHFREFAAAGHPVVLCTDDSGVFATSLSKEYALAAEAFSLSEDELVDLAAAGVRHAFAPDDERRRLLARVEAFRGRRLAERSSGAGAALRARAGAAGPCNYDLPIRDEMGPSIADTAAWKALQEHVVDIEQTHLKDLMLNQQRCEALIKEDLGLYIDFSRQRMTQETVKVVGDQGWALWQPVVAHGAVAVVRSQRGTQNAGRGTALAGRGVRAHEASQREPRQQQEQQQEQQQEQQQEQQQEQQQQQ
;
A
#
# COMPACT_ATOMS: atom_id res chain seq x y z
N MET A 1 -4.26 14.89 -9.25
CA MET A 1 -4.18 13.43 -9.02
C MET A 1 -5.18 12.97 -7.96
N PHE A 2 -5.09 13.44 -6.70
CA PHE A 2 -6.03 13.02 -5.64
C PHE A 2 -7.52 13.25 -5.97
N ASP A 3 -7.88 14.26 -6.78
CA ASP A 3 -9.26 14.42 -7.27
C ASP A 3 -9.74 13.23 -8.12
N VAL A 4 -8.85 12.64 -8.92
CA VAL A 4 -9.14 11.46 -9.75
C VAL A 4 -9.30 10.23 -8.87
N ILE A 5 -8.39 10.02 -7.91
CA ILE A 5 -8.46 8.92 -6.93
C ILE A 5 -9.80 8.99 -6.17
N ARG A 6 -10.18 10.19 -5.70
CA ARG A 6 -11.45 10.41 -5.03
C ARG A 6 -12.65 10.06 -5.92
N ALA A 7 -12.60 10.40 -7.20
CA ALA A 7 -13.72 10.13 -8.10
C ALA A 7 -14.01 8.63 -8.28
N VAL A 8 -13.01 7.75 -8.11
CA VAL A 8 -13.16 6.29 -8.31
C VAL A 8 -13.29 5.50 -7.01
N ALA A 9 -12.72 5.98 -5.90
CA ALA A 9 -12.61 5.21 -4.67
C ALA A 9 -13.65 5.57 -3.58
N THR A 10 -14.34 6.70 -3.70
CA THR A 10 -15.15 7.26 -2.59
C THR A 10 -16.56 6.65 -2.45
N ARG A 11 -16.79 5.45 -3.01
CA ARG A 11 -17.99 4.64 -2.74
C ARG A 11 -17.72 3.72 -1.56
N HIS A 12 -18.75 3.32 -0.81
CA HIS A 12 -18.57 2.50 0.41
C HIS A 12 -17.77 1.23 0.15
N ASP A 13 -18.06 0.49 -0.91
CA ASP A 13 -17.34 -0.76 -1.22
C ASP A 13 -15.90 -0.51 -1.66
N GLY A 14 -15.69 0.51 -2.48
CA GLY A 14 -14.34 0.94 -2.88
C GLY A 14 -13.51 1.38 -1.68
N THR A 15 -14.12 2.15 -0.76
CA THR A 15 -13.48 2.65 0.47
C THR A 15 -13.10 1.51 1.42
N ALA A 16 -14.00 0.54 1.62
CA ALA A 16 -13.69 -0.64 2.44
C ALA A 16 -12.57 -1.47 1.83
N ARG A 17 -12.63 -1.70 0.51
CA ARG A 17 -11.59 -2.45 -0.22
C ARG A 17 -10.21 -1.82 -0.07
N ILE A 18 -10.06 -0.51 -0.35
CA ILE A 18 -8.75 0.14 -0.28
C ILE A 18 -8.23 0.23 1.16
N ALA A 19 -9.11 0.35 2.16
CA ALA A 19 -8.71 0.33 3.56
C ALA A 19 -8.17 -1.05 3.96
N ARG A 20 -8.84 -2.12 3.51
CA ARG A 20 -8.38 -3.50 3.70
C ARG A 20 -7.02 -3.72 3.04
N GLU A 21 -6.89 -3.40 1.75
CA GLU A 21 -5.67 -3.61 0.96
C GLU A 21 -4.48 -2.81 1.52
N ALA A 22 -4.68 -1.54 1.91
CA ALA A 22 -3.60 -0.75 2.53
C ALA A 22 -3.05 -1.42 3.80
N VAL A 23 -3.93 -1.98 4.62
CA VAL A 23 -3.59 -2.65 5.87
C VAL A 23 -2.92 -4.01 5.61
N GLU A 24 -3.32 -4.72 4.56
CA GLU A 24 -2.63 -5.93 4.09
C GLU A 24 -1.21 -5.61 3.60
N ASP A 25 -1.03 -4.54 2.82
CA ASP A 25 0.26 -4.13 2.28
C ASP A 25 1.25 -3.76 3.38
N PHE A 26 0.84 -2.93 4.36
CA PHE A 26 1.71 -2.57 5.49
C PHE A 26 2.05 -3.79 6.35
N ARG A 27 1.12 -4.72 6.55
CA ARG A 27 1.40 -5.97 7.27
C ARG A 27 2.43 -6.81 6.51
N ALA A 28 2.27 -6.96 5.20
CA ALA A 28 3.20 -7.69 4.35
C ALA A 28 4.60 -7.07 4.36
N ASP A 29 4.69 -5.75 4.51
CA ASP A 29 5.94 -4.99 4.66
C ASP A 29 6.56 -5.09 6.08
N GLY A 30 5.99 -5.92 6.96
CA GLY A 30 6.49 -6.15 8.31
C GLY A 30 6.07 -5.09 9.35
N CYS A 31 5.12 -4.22 9.02
CA CYS A 31 4.61 -3.22 9.95
C CYS A 31 3.85 -3.90 11.10
N VAL A 32 4.10 -3.43 12.33
CA VAL A 32 3.48 -3.96 13.55
C VAL A 32 2.50 -2.98 14.18
N LEU A 33 2.53 -1.72 13.74
CA LEU A 33 1.67 -0.64 14.18
C LEU A 33 1.46 0.36 13.04
N LEU A 34 0.21 0.51 12.63
CA LEU A 34 -0.20 1.45 11.58
C LEU A 34 -1.20 2.46 12.15
N GLU A 35 -0.87 3.74 12.02
CA GLU A 35 -1.85 4.84 12.14
C GLU A 35 -2.28 5.25 10.73
N LEU A 36 -3.41 4.69 10.28
CA LEU A 36 -3.99 5.04 8.99
C LEU A 36 -4.72 6.38 9.12
N ARG A 37 -4.39 7.34 8.26
CA ARG A 37 -5.08 8.65 8.20
C ARG A 37 -6.00 8.72 7.00
N THR A 38 -7.17 9.31 7.17
CA THR A 38 -8.11 9.52 6.07
C THR A 38 -9.03 10.70 6.34
N THR A 39 -9.37 11.45 5.30
CA THR A 39 -10.34 12.55 5.37
C THR A 39 -11.76 12.01 5.15
N PRO A 40 -12.67 12.08 6.13
CA PRO A 40 -14.06 11.67 5.94
C PRO A 40 -14.73 12.46 4.80
N LYS A 41 -15.38 11.77 3.86
CA LYS A 41 -15.99 12.39 2.69
C LYS A 41 -17.51 12.50 2.81
N HIS A 42 -18.07 13.58 2.26
CA HIS A 42 -19.50 13.79 2.12
C HIS A 42 -19.85 13.97 0.65
N LEU A 43 -20.47 12.97 0.03
CA LEU A 43 -20.90 12.95 -1.36
C LEU A 43 -22.41 12.68 -1.41
N PRO A 44 -23.27 13.71 -1.33
CA PRO A 44 -24.72 13.54 -1.22
C PRO A 44 -25.32 12.88 -2.46
N GLY A 45 -24.74 13.10 -3.65
CA GLY A 45 -25.17 12.45 -4.89
C GLY A 45 -24.91 10.94 -4.94
N GLU A 46 -24.06 10.42 -4.05
CA GLU A 46 -23.72 9.00 -3.95
C GLU A 46 -24.18 8.38 -2.62
N GLY A 47 -24.93 9.13 -1.79
CA GLY A 47 -25.39 8.66 -0.49
C GLY A 47 -24.28 8.51 0.57
N VAL A 48 -23.11 9.12 0.36
CA VAL A 48 -21.97 9.00 1.26
C VAL A 48 -21.95 10.18 2.23
N THR A 49 -21.97 9.88 3.53
CA THR A 49 -21.78 10.87 4.61
C THR A 49 -20.42 10.66 5.26
N LYS A 50 -19.91 11.66 6.01
CA LYS A 50 -18.64 11.50 6.74
C LYS A 50 -18.66 10.27 7.64
N ARG A 51 -19.78 10.01 8.33
CA ARG A 51 -19.97 8.81 9.16
C ARG A 51 -19.97 7.54 8.32
N SER A 52 -20.81 7.43 7.29
CA SER A 52 -20.91 6.18 6.52
C SER A 52 -19.62 5.88 5.75
N TYR A 53 -18.86 6.90 5.36
CA TYR A 53 -17.50 6.75 4.83
C TYR A 53 -16.56 6.09 5.84
N ILE A 54 -16.52 6.59 7.08
CA ILE A 54 -15.65 6.00 8.11
C ILE A 54 -16.13 4.61 8.55
N GLU A 55 -17.43 4.36 8.58
CA GLU A 55 -17.96 3.00 8.80
C GLU A 55 -17.51 2.02 7.70
N ALA A 56 -17.40 2.48 6.45
CA ALA A 56 -16.82 1.67 5.38
C ALA A 56 -15.31 1.42 5.58
N VAL A 57 -14.55 2.42 6.02
CA VAL A 57 -13.13 2.23 6.38
C VAL A 57 -13.00 1.19 7.49
N LEU A 58 -13.76 1.34 8.59
CA LEU A 58 -13.74 0.42 9.73
C LEU A 58 -14.09 -1.01 9.31
N ARG A 59 -15.10 -1.18 8.45
CA ARG A 59 -15.43 -2.49 7.86
C ARG A 59 -14.22 -3.09 7.12
N GLY A 60 -13.53 -2.32 6.30
CA GLY A 60 -12.32 -2.80 5.61
C GLY A 60 -11.21 -3.23 6.57
N LEU A 61 -11.01 -2.50 7.67
CA LEU A 61 -10.05 -2.86 8.71
C LEU A 61 -10.43 -4.17 9.43
N GLU A 62 -11.71 -4.34 9.74
CA GLU A 62 -12.24 -5.55 10.37
C GLU A 62 -12.11 -6.77 9.43
N GLU A 63 -12.41 -6.60 8.14
CA GLU A 63 -12.24 -7.62 7.12
C GLU A 63 -10.77 -8.08 7.02
N ALA A 64 -9.82 -7.15 6.99
CA ALA A 64 -8.39 -7.48 6.97
C ALA A 64 -8.01 -8.32 8.20
N GLN A 65 -8.39 -7.86 9.40
CA GLN A 65 -8.09 -8.57 10.65
C GLN A 65 -8.73 -9.95 10.71
N GLN A 66 -9.95 -10.10 10.22
CA GLN A 66 -10.63 -11.40 10.16
C GLN A 66 -9.88 -12.36 9.23
N GLN A 67 -9.51 -11.91 8.02
CA GLN A 67 -8.77 -12.72 7.06
C GLN A 67 -7.44 -13.22 7.64
N TRP A 68 -6.71 -12.37 8.37
CA TRP A 68 -5.46 -12.78 9.02
C TRP A 68 -5.68 -13.83 10.11
N ARG A 69 -6.71 -13.66 10.95
CA ARG A 69 -7.05 -14.65 11.99
C ARG A 69 -7.41 -15.99 11.35
N GLU A 70 -8.19 -15.98 10.29
CA GLU A 70 -8.55 -17.19 9.55
C GLU A 70 -7.33 -17.86 8.92
N GLN A 71 -6.43 -17.08 8.32
CA GLN A 71 -5.17 -17.59 7.74
C GLN A 71 -4.31 -18.25 8.80
N LYS A 72 -4.06 -17.59 9.94
CA LYS A 72 -3.30 -18.17 11.06
C LYS A 72 -3.91 -19.47 11.58
N GLN A 73 -5.23 -19.54 11.70
CA GLN A 73 -5.91 -20.77 12.11
C GLN A 73 -5.74 -21.90 11.09
N ARG A 74 -5.71 -21.58 9.79
CA ARG A 74 -5.43 -22.57 8.72
C ARG A 74 -3.98 -23.06 8.79
N GLU A 75 -3.01 -22.14 8.94
CA GLU A 75 -1.59 -22.47 9.06
C GLU A 75 -1.33 -23.35 10.29
N LYS A 76 -1.88 -22.99 11.45
CA LYS A 76 -1.77 -23.81 12.67
C LYS A 76 -2.37 -25.20 12.50
N LYS A 77 -3.53 -25.32 11.84
CA LYS A 77 -4.13 -26.63 11.54
C LYS A 77 -3.28 -27.45 10.58
N GLN A 78 -2.67 -26.80 9.58
CA GLN A 78 -1.78 -27.45 8.62
C GLN A 78 -0.50 -27.94 9.30
N GLN A 79 0.10 -27.13 10.17
CA GLN A 79 1.27 -27.52 10.96
C GLN A 79 0.97 -28.71 11.87
N GLN A 80 -0.14 -28.68 12.62
CA GLN A 80 -0.57 -29.82 13.44
C GLN A 80 -0.83 -31.09 12.63
N LEU A 81 -1.33 -30.95 11.39
CA LEU A 81 -1.52 -32.08 10.50
C LEU A 81 -0.18 -32.67 10.03
N GLN A 82 0.79 -31.81 9.68
CA GLN A 82 2.14 -32.22 9.31
C GLN A 82 2.86 -32.92 10.46
N GLU A 83 2.78 -32.37 11.68
CA GLU A 83 3.38 -32.99 12.88
C GLU A 83 2.78 -34.38 13.16
N ARG A 84 1.45 -34.53 13.06
CA ARG A 84 0.80 -35.84 13.19
C ARG A 84 1.25 -36.83 12.11
N GLN A 85 1.40 -36.39 10.86
CA GLN A 85 1.89 -37.24 9.79
C GLN A 85 3.34 -37.68 10.04
N GLN A 86 4.20 -36.77 10.51
CA GLN A 86 5.58 -37.10 10.87
C GLN A 86 5.64 -38.11 12.03
N GLN A 87 4.83 -37.92 13.08
CA GLN A 87 4.74 -38.86 14.20
C GLN A 87 4.26 -40.25 13.76
N GLN A 88 3.27 -40.32 12.86
CA GLN A 88 2.81 -41.59 12.28
C GLN A 88 3.90 -42.29 11.46
N GLN A 89 4.66 -41.54 10.66
CA GLN A 89 5.78 -42.09 9.89
C GLN A 89 6.91 -42.60 10.80
N GLN A 90 7.26 -41.85 11.85
CA GLN A 90 8.24 -42.27 12.85
C GLN A 90 7.79 -43.54 13.57
N HIS A 91 6.52 -43.61 13.96
CA HIS A 91 5.95 -44.80 14.59
C HIS A 91 6.01 -46.02 13.67
N GLN A 92 5.63 -45.88 12.40
CA GLN A 92 5.73 -46.96 11.40
C GLN A 92 7.17 -47.42 11.17
N GLN A 93 8.13 -46.48 11.11
CA GLN A 93 9.55 -46.82 10.98
C GLN A 93 10.06 -47.58 12.21
N GLN A 94 9.65 -47.15 13.41
CA GLN A 94 10.02 -47.82 14.65
C GLN A 94 9.41 -49.22 14.75
N GLU A 95 8.15 -49.42 14.32
CA GLU A 95 7.53 -50.74 14.23
C GLU A 95 8.27 -51.65 13.24
N GLN A 96 8.67 -51.14 12.06
CA GLN A 96 9.46 -51.92 11.09
C GLN A 96 10.82 -52.31 11.66
N GLN A 97 11.51 -51.39 12.34
CA GLN A 97 12.78 -51.68 13.02
C GLN A 97 12.60 -52.73 14.12
N ASN A 98 11.54 -52.63 14.93
CA ASN A 98 11.23 -53.61 15.97
C ASN A 98 10.92 -54.99 15.38
N GLN A 99 10.17 -55.07 14.28
CA GLN A 99 9.90 -56.33 13.58
C GLN A 99 11.19 -56.95 13.01
N GLN A 100 12.08 -56.13 12.44
CA GLN A 100 13.36 -56.58 11.92
C GLN A 100 14.27 -57.09 13.05
N GLN A 101 14.36 -56.37 14.16
CA GLN A 101 15.08 -56.81 15.36
C GLN A 101 14.48 -58.09 15.94
N GLN A 102 13.15 -58.23 16.01
CA GLN A 102 12.52 -59.47 16.45
C GLN A 102 12.83 -60.63 15.52
N HIS A 103 12.89 -60.41 14.21
CA HIS A 103 13.27 -61.45 13.26
C HIS A 103 14.73 -61.88 13.44
N GLU A 104 15.65 -60.93 13.59
CA GLU A 104 17.05 -61.18 13.90
C GLU A 104 17.22 -61.87 15.26
N GLN A 105 16.46 -61.43 16.28
CA GLN A 105 16.42 -62.07 17.59
C GLN A 105 15.83 -63.47 17.54
N GLN A 106 14.80 -63.75 16.73
CA GLN A 106 14.28 -65.11 16.57
C GLN A 106 15.32 -66.02 15.91
N GLN A 107 16.06 -65.53 14.92
CA GLN A 107 17.21 -66.25 14.33
C GLN A 107 18.31 -66.49 15.37
N HIS A 108 18.60 -65.49 16.23
CA HIS A 108 19.56 -65.61 17.32
C HIS A 108 19.05 -66.44 18.51
N HIS A 109 17.76 -66.46 18.82
CA HIS A 109 17.16 -67.18 19.94
C HIS A 109 16.97 -68.65 19.60
N GLN A 110 16.83 -68.98 18.31
CA GLN A 110 17.04 -70.34 17.81
C GLN A 110 18.50 -70.80 18.04
N GLN A 111 19.45 -69.87 18.23
CA GLN A 111 20.83 -70.15 18.64
C GLN A 111 21.09 -69.96 20.15
N GLN A 112 20.22 -69.27 20.90
CA GLN A 112 20.46 -68.88 22.30
C GLN A 112 19.14 -68.80 23.09
N GLN A 113 18.74 -69.91 23.71
CA GLN A 113 17.89 -69.88 24.90
C GLN A 113 18.72 -69.37 26.09
N GLU A 114 18.53 -68.12 26.54
CA GLU A 114 18.74 -67.67 27.94
C GLU A 114 18.34 -66.16 28.13
N GLN A 115 17.26 -65.92 28.89
CA GLN A 115 16.94 -64.80 29.84
C GLN A 115 16.66 -63.31 29.42
N GLN A 116 15.36 -62.94 29.39
CA GLN A 116 14.49 -61.89 30.06
C GLN A 116 14.76 -60.35 30.30
N HIS A 117 13.70 -59.53 29.99
CA HIS A 117 13.02 -58.32 30.62
C HIS A 117 13.72 -56.92 30.74
N GLU A 118 13.12 -55.69 30.78
CA GLU A 118 11.80 -55.02 30.48
C GLU A 118 11.91 -53.44 30.59
N ASP A 119 11.13 -52.68 29.78
CA ASP A 119 10.45 -51.34 29.85
C ASP A 119 10.90 -50.03 30.61
N ARG A 120 10.63 -48.85 29.98
CA ARG A 120 9.71 -47.74 30.45
C ARG A 120 9.74 -46.38 29.69
N ASP A 121 8.57 -45.72 29.67
CA ASP A 121 8.20 -44.38 29.13
C ASP A 121 8.13 -43.23 30.19
N VAL A 122 8.13 -41.96 29.71
CA VAL A 122 7.76 -40.73 30.47
C VAL A 122 6.98 -39.72 29.59
N LYS A 123 5.95 -39.04 30.16
CA LYS A 123 5.15 -37.95 29.56
C LYS A 123 5.53 -36.56 30.13
N GLY A 124 5.48 -35.53 29.27
CA GLY A 124 5.60 -34.10 29.62
C GLY A 124 4.28 -33.34 29.41
N GLY A 125 4.04 -32.31 30.23
CA GLY A 125 2.81 -31.52 30.31
C GLY A 125 2.76 -30.28 29.41
N GLU A 126 1.54 -29.75 29.26
CA GLU A 126 1.18 -28.62 28.38
C GLU A 126 1.28 -27.25 29.07
N GLU A 127 1.74 -26.25 28.31
CA GLU A 127 1.78 -24.83 28.66
C GLU A 127 0.52 -24.05 28.21
N SER A 128 0.24 -22.95 28.91
CA SER A 128 -0.90 -22.04 28.68
C SER A 128 -0.58 -20.93 27.67
N PRO A 129 -1.59 -20.31 27.01
CA PRO A 129 -1.36 -19.51 25.80
C PRO A 129 -0.96 -18.05 26.08
N VAL A 130 0.15 -17.64 25.49
CA VAL A 130 0.61 -16.25 25.32
C VAL A 130 -0.09 -15.66 24.08
N MET A 131 -0.43 -14.36 24.07
CA MET A 131 -0.91 -13.71 22.84
C MET A 131 0.16 -13.76 21.74
N ASP A 132 -0.28 -14.05 20.53
CA ASP A 132 0.53 -14.36 19.36
C ASP A 132 1.37 -13.16 18.90
N GLU A 133 2.69 -13.33 18.69
CA GLU A 133 3.64 -12.24 18.36
C GLU A 133 3.33 -11.52 17.02
N ASP A 134 2.37 -12.02 16.24
CA ASP A 134 2.16 -11.72 14.82
C ASP A 134 0.99 -10.77 14.49
N ASP A 135 0.34 -10.13 15.46
CA ASP A 135 -0.78 -9.21 15.18
C ASP A 135 -0.29 -7.77 14.93
N MET A 136 -0.70 -7.18 13.79
CA MET A 136 -0.46 -5.76 13.48
C MET A 136 -1.55 -4.91 14.12
N LEU A 137 -1.14 -3.88 14.85
CA LEU A 137 -2.04 -2.94 15.49
C LEU A 137 -2.44 -1.84 14.52
N VAL A 138 -3.74 -1.62 14.31
CA VAL A 138 -4.23 -0.54 13.42
C VAL A 138 -5.01 0.50 14.22
N ARG A 139 -4.68 1.77 14.04
CA ARG A 139 -5.35 2.93 14.61
C ARG A 139 -5.76 3.89 13.50
N LEU A 140 -6.84 4.64 13.73
CA LEU A 140 -7.40 5.57 12.76
C LEU A 140 -7.22 7.01 13.24
N VAL A 141 -6.75 7.87 12.33
CA VAL A 141 -6.67 9.32 12.50
C VAL A 141 -7.60 9.96 11.47
N LEU A 142 -8.55 10.78 11.92
CA LEU A 142 -9.44 11.49 10.99
C LEU A 142 -8.82 12.81 10.60
N SER A 143 -8.63 13.02 9.30
CA SER A 143 -8.04 14.23 8.77
C SER A 143 -9.10 15.30 8.48
N ILE A 144 -8.76 16.54 8.82
CA ILE A 144 -9.42 17.76 8.34
C ILE A 144 -8.66 18.22 7.10
N ASP A 145 -9.35 18.35 5.97
CA ASP A 145 -8.76 18.94 4.76
C ASP A 145 -8.73 20.47 4.92
N ARG A 146 -7.58 21.11 4.62
CA ARG A 146 -7.41 22.58 4.69
C ARG A 146 -8.46 23.36 3.88
N ARG A 147 -9.10 22.73 2.89
CA ARG A 147 -10.19 23.35 2.11
C ARG A 147 -11.54 23.40 2.86
N GLU A 148 -11.67 22.72 3.99
CA GLU A 148 -12.87 22.73 4.83
C GLU A 148 -12.96 24.00 5.69
N ASP A 149 -14.20 24.45 5.91
CA ASP A 149 -14.49 25.52 6.85
C ASP A 149 -14.51 25.01 8.31
N THR A 150 -14.64 25.93 9.27
CA THR A 150 -14.68 25.60 10.70
C THR A 150 -15.81 24.63 11.07
N ALA A 151 -16.96 24.72 10.39
CA ALA A 151 -18.12 23.88 10.71
C ALA A 151 -17.88 22.43 10.27
N ALA A 152 -17.38 22.24 9.05
CA ALA A 152 -17.00 20.94 8.51
C ALA A 152 -15.83 20.32 9.30
N ALA A 153 -14.83 21.11 9.68
CA ALA A 153 -13.74 20.67 10.56
C ALA A 153 -14.28 20.19 11.92
N MET A 154 -15.20 20.95 12.52
CA MET A 154 -15.84 20.59 13.80
C MET A 154 -16.70 19.31 13.68
N GLU A 155 -17.34 19.08 12.54
CA GLU A 155 -18.07 17.84 12.26
C GLU A 155 -17.13 16.63 12.28
N THR A 156 -15.95 16.72 11.65
CA THR A 156 -14.93 15.66 11.67
C THR A 156 -14.46 15.35 13.11
N VAL A 157 -14.23 16.38 13.93
CA VAL A 157 -13.82 16.21 15.33
C VAL A 157 -14.92 15.54 16.16
N LYS A 158 -16.18 15.97 16.01
CA LYS A 158 -17.31 15.35 16.70
C LYS A 158 -17.50 13.89 16.29
N LEU A 159 -17.33 13.59 15.00
CA LEU A 159 -17.38 12.22 14.50
C LEU A 159 -16.27 11.35 15.10
N ALA A 160 -15.03 11.84 15.13
CA ALA A 160 -13.90 11.12 15.73
C ALA A 160 -14.14 10.81 17.22
N ALA A 161 -14.62 11.79 17.98
CA ALA A 161 -14.93 11.62 19.40
C ALA A 161 -16.07 10.62 19.63
N ALA A 162 -17.14 10.68 18.82
CA ALA A 162 -18.25 9.75 18.91
C ALA A 162 -17.81 8.31 18.60
N LEU A 163 -17.12 8.09 17.47
CA LEU A 163 -16.63 6.77 17.08
C LEU A 163 -15.68 6.17 18.12
N ARG A 164 -14.79 6.99 18.69
CA ARG A 164 -13.92 6.56 19.79
C ARG A 164 -14.73 6.11 21.01
N SER A 165 -15.79 6.85 21.37
CA SER A 165 -16.67 6.47 22.48
C SER A 165 -17.49 5.21 22.21
N GLU A 166 -17.75 4.90 20.93
CA GLU A 166 -18.38 3.67 20.45
C GLU A 166 -17.40 2.48 20.41
N GLY A 167 -16.11 2.70 20.72
CA GLY A 167 -15.08 1.66 20.76
C GLY A 167 -14.29 1.48 19.45
N ALA A 168 -14.52 2.32 18.45
CA ALA A 168 -13.71 2.30 17.23
C ALA A 168 -12.26 2.72 17.53
N PRO A 169 -11.26 2.22 16.77
CA PRO A 169 -9.84 2.48 17.01
C PRO A 169 -9.37 3.90 16.60
N VAL A 170 -10.23 4.91 16.78
CA VAL A 170 -9.93 6.31 16.47
C VAL A 170 -9.13 6.95 17.60
N VAL A 171 -7.96 7.49 17.28
CA VAL A 171 -7.01 8.01 18.28
C VAL A 171 -6.71 9.50 18.17
N GLY A 172 -6.96 10.10 17.01
CA GLY A 172 -6.57 11.49 16.80
C GLY A 172 -7.17 12.16 15.59
N ILE A 173 -6.76 13.42 15.43
CA ILE A 173 -7.08 14.30 14.32
C ILE A 173 -5.79 14.73 13.63
N ASP A 174 -5.86 14.82 12.32
CA ASP A 174 -4.83 15.37 11.45
C ASP A 174 -5.37 16.63 10.74
N LEU A 175 -4.49 17.58 10.40
CA LEU A 175 -4.76 18.69 9.49
C LEU A 175 -3.84 18.54 8.28
N CYS A 176 -4.43 18.35 7.11
CA CYS A 176 -3.70 18.05 5.86
C CYS A 176 -4.40 18.66 4.64
N GLY A 177 -4.03 18.22 3.44
CA GLY A 177 -4.55 18.75 2.18
C GLY A 177 -3.71 19.89 1.65
N ASP A 178 -4.25 20.68 0.73
CA ASP A 178 -3.49 21.71 0.03
C ASP A 178 -2.90 22.76 1.01
N PRO A 179 -1.56 22.83 1.17
CA PRO A 179 -0.93 23.73 2.13
C PRO A 179 -1.05 25.21 1.76
N ALA A 180 -1.46 25.52 0.53
CA ALA A 180 -1.76 26.89 0.10
C ALA A 180 -3.22 27.29 0.36
N ALA A 181 -4.08 26.36 0.80
CA ALA A 181 -5.51 26.60 1.01
C ALA A 181 -5.84 26.94 2.47
N GLY A 182 -6.84 27.83 2.62
CA GLY A 182 -7.40 28.19 3.91
C GLY A 182 -6.45 29.00 4.80
N GLN A 183 -6.78 29.07 6.09
CA GLN A 183 -6.03 29.85 7.09
C GLN A 183 -6.10 29.15 8.44
N TRP A 184 -4.99 29.17 9.19
CA TRP A 184 -4.87 28.57 10.52
C TRP A 184 -6.05 28.84 11.47
N GLN A 185 -6.56 30.09 11.48
CA GLN A 185 -7.65 30.51 12.37
C GLN A 185 -8.96 29.76 12.10
N THR A 186 -9.16 29.22 10.90
CA THR A 186 -10.33 28.44 10.52
C THR A 186 -10.40 27.12 11.28
N TRP A 187 -9.26 26.45 11.46
CA TRP A 187 -9.21 25.08 11.99
C TRP A 187 -8.87 25.05 13.49
N LEU A 188 -8.22 26.10 14.01
CA LEU A 188 -7.85 26.22 15.42
C LEU A 188 -8.99 25.91 16.41
N PRO A 189 -10.25 26.37 16.22
CA PRO A 189 -11.35 25.99 17.10
C PRO A 189 -11.63 24.48 17.12
N ALA A 190 -11.58 23.82 15.97
CA ALA A 190 -11.78 22.37 15.86
C ALA A 190 -10.64 21.59 16.51
N LEU A 191 -9.38 22.00 16.28
CA LEU A 191 -8.21 21.36 16.90
C LEU A 191 -8.21 21.49 18.43
N ARG A 192 -8.63 22.65 18.96
CA ARG A 192 -8.85 22.83 20.42
C ARG A 192 -9.95 21.91 20.95
N ALA A 193 -11.05 21.77 20.21
CA ALA A 193 -12.13 20.86 20.57
C ALA A 193 -11.69 19.38 20.55
N ALA A 194 -10.83 18.99 19.61
CA ALA A 194 -10.27 17.64 19.54
C ALA A 194 -9.45 17.31 20.80
N ARG A 195 -8.56 18.22 21.21
CA ARG A 195 -7.78 18.08 22.45
C ARG A 195 -8.69 18.02 23.69
N ALA A 196 -9.74 18.84 23.74
CA ALA A 196 -10.72 18.82 24.83
C ALA A 196 -11.51 17.50 24.90
N ALA A 197 -11.73 16.84 23.76
CA ALA A 197 -12.32 15.50 23.66
C ALA A 197 -11.32 14.36 23.92
N GLY A 198 -10.07 14.69 24.29
CA GLY A 198 -9.01 13.72 24.57
C GLY A 198 -8.48 13.01 23.32
N LEU A 199 -8.70 13.56 22.12
CA LEU A 199 -8.09 13.11 20.88
C LEU A 199 -6.69 13.73 20.76
N ARG A 200 -5.74 12.95 20.23
CA ARG A 200 -4.40 13.42 19.88
C ARG A 200 -4.44 14.24 18.59
N VAL A 201 -3.46 15.12 18.38
CA VAL A 201 -3.39 16.00 17.21
C VAL A 201 -2.02 15.89 16.53
N THR A 202 -2.03 15.59 15.24
CA THR A 202 -0.87 15.77 14.35
C THR A 202 -1.20 16.83 13.29
N LEU A 203 -0.21 17.59 12.81
CA LEU A 203 -0.41 18.66 11.82
C LEU A 203 0.63 18.56 10.72
N HIS A 204 0.20 18.62 9.45
CA HIS A 204 1.12 18.87 8.34
C HIS A 204 1.57 20.34 8.39
N ALA A 205 2.88 20.56 8.48
CA ALA A 205 3.46 21.87 8.71
C ALA A 205 4.74 22.05 7.92
N GLY A 206 5.03 23.28 7.50
CA GLY A 206 6.26 23.60 6.76
C GLY A 206 6.41 22.86 5.42
N GLU A 207 5.33 22.43 4.77
CA GLU A 207 5.40 21.82 3.41
C GLU A 207 5.73 22.85 2.32
N VAL A 208 5.34 24.10 2.58
CA VAL A 208 5.59 25.28 1.75
C VAL A 208 6.04 26.45 2.62
N PRO A 209 6.73 27.48 2.09
CA PRO A 209 7.16 28.62 2.87
C PRO A 209 5.98 29.40 3.47
N ASN A 210 5.75 29.23 4.78
CA ASN A 210 4.73 29.96 5.54
C ASN A 210 5.10 30.03 7.03
N ALA A 211 6.08 30.88 7.35
CA ALA A 211 6.63 30.97 8.70
C ALA A 211 5.58 31.37 9.77
N GLY A 212 4.61 32.21 9.40
CA GLY A 212 3.54 32.63 10.31
C GLY A 212 2.62 31.48 10.72
N GLU A 213 2.22 30.64 9.78
CA GLU A 213 1.42 29.44 10.08
C GLU A 213 2.24 28.42 10.88
N THR A 214 3.48 28.14 10.49
CA THR A 214 4.33 27.17 11.19
C THR A 214 4.62 27.60 12.63
N ALA A 215 4.90 28.88 12.87
CA ALA A 215 5.07 29.41 14.23
C ALA A 215 3.79 29.24 15.08
N ALA A 216 2.61 29.50 14.49
CA ALA A 216 1.33 29.34 15.19
C ALA A 216 1.00 27.87 15.49
N MET A 217 1.38 26.94 14.60
CA MET A 217 1.26 25.50 14.84
C MET A 217 2.21 25.04 15.95
N LEU A 218 3.45 25.52 15.97
CA LEU A 218 4.40 25.24 17.05
C LEU A 218 3.92 25.79 18.40
N GLU A 219 3.34 27.00 18.41
CA GLU A 219 2.74 27.59 19.61
C GLU A 219 1.53 26.78 20.12
N PHE A 220 0.72 26.23 19.22
CA PHE A 220 -0.38 25.33 19.59
C PHE A 220 0.11 24.03 20.24
N GLY A 221 1.32 23.59 19.89
CA GLY A 221 1.99 22.43 20.44
C GLY A 221 1.23 21.14 20.18
N PRO A 222 1.10 20.67 18.92
CA PRO A 222 0.47 19.38 18.63
C PRO A 222 1.27 18.22 19.23
N ASP A 223 0.66 17.03 19.27
CA ASP A 223 1.34 15.83 19.74
C ASP A 223 2.42 15.36 18.75
N ARG A 224 2.26 15.65 17.44
CA ARG A 224 3.26 15.45 16.37
C ARG A 224 3.13 16.51 15.27
N LEU A 225 4.17 16.64 14.46
CA LEU A 225 4.21 17.45 13.23
C LEU A 225 4.59 16.57 12.04
N GLY A 226 4.12 16.89 10.83
CA GLY A 226 4.50 16.21 9.59
C GLY A 226 5.31 17.11 8.66
N HIS A 227 6.25 16.51 7.93
CA HIS A 227 7.13 17.12 6.92
C HIS A 227 8.18 18.09 7.47
N MET A 228 7.80 19.34 7.80
CA MET A 228 8.71 20.39 8.27
C MET A 228 9.87 20.71 7.30
N CYS A 229 9.60 20.81 6.00
CA CYS A 229 10.61 21.04 4.96
C CYS A 229 11.09 22.50 4.87
N CYS A 230 10.18 23.46 5.02
CA CYS A 230 10.44 24.88 4.81
C CYS A 230 10.61 25.59 6.16
N MET A 231 11.80 25.48 6.75
CA MET A 231 12.12 26.03 8.06
C MET A 231 13.08 27.23 7.96
N THR A 232 12.87 28.23 8.82
CA THR A 232 13.85 29.31 9.07
C THR A 232 14.61 28.98 10.34
N GLU A 233 15.77 29.61 10.54
CA GLU A 233 16.60 29.40 11.75
C GLU A 233 15.80 29.65 13.05
N GLU A 234 14.89 30.62 13.07
CA GLU A 234 14.04 30.91 14.22
C GLU A 234 13.02 29.79 14.49
N LEU A 235 12.41 29.24 13.43
CA LEU A 235 11.45 28.14 13.53
C LEU A 235 12.14 26.84 13.95
N GLU A 236 13.35 26.59 13.45
CA GLU A 236 14.17 25.46 13.89
C GLU A 236 14.46 25.55 15.39
N ALA A 237 14.92 26.70 15.87
CA ALA A 237 15.16 26.91 17.29
C ALA A 237 13.91 26.65 18.15
N GLN A 238 12.74 27.11 17.69
CA GLN A 238 11.46 26.84 18.34
C GLN A 238 11.11 25.35 18.33
N LEU A 239 11.31 24.67 17.20
CA LEU A 239 11.05 23.24 17.06
C LEU A 239 11.96 22.42 17.99
N TRP A 240 13.27 22.68 17.98
CA TRP A 240 14.25 21.99 18.83
C TRP A 240 13.91 22.12 20.32
N ALA A 241 13.43 23.29 20.74
CA ALA A 241 12.99 23.53 22.11
C ALA A 241 11.70 22.77 22.46
N SER A 242 10.77 22.61 21.51
CA SER A 242 9.47 21.96 21.76
C SER A 242 9.56 20.44 21.94
N LYS A 243 10.56 19.78 21.33
CA LYS A 243 10.68 18.31 21.28
C LYS A 243 9.44 17.60 20.75
N ILE A 244 8.62 18.29 19.94
CA ILE A 244 7.47 17.69 19.26
C ILE A 244 8.01 16.72 18.19
N PRO A 245 7.63 15.43 18.21
CA PRO A 245 8.08 14.46 17.22
C PRO A 245 7.66 14.84 15.81
N VAL A 246 8.56 14.61 14.84
CA VAL A 246 8.31 14.91 13.43
C VAL A 246 8.21 13.64 12.59
N GLU A 247 7.10 13.50 11.86
CA GLU A 247 6.85 12.49 10.84
C GLU A 247 7.59 12.93 9.56
N LEU A 248 8.66 12.21 9.20
CA LEU A 248 9.51 12.51 8.04
C LEU A 248 9.18 11.57 6.88
N CYS A 249 8.91 12.16 5.71
CA CYS A 249 8.41 11.47 4.53
C CYS A 249 9.39 11.67 3.35
N LEU A 250 10.48 10.89 3.35
CA LEU A 250 11.64 11.10 2.49
C LEU A 250 11.28 11.10 1.00
N SER A 251 10.66 10.02 0.50
CA SER A 251 10.29 9.91 -0.92
C SER A 251 9.29 10.99 -1.32
N SER A 252 8.28 11.24 -0.48
CA SER A 252 7.28 12.30 -0.69
C SER A 252 7.96 13.65 -0.89
N ASN A 253 8.80 14.06 0.06
CA ASN A 253 9.44 15.38 0.05
C ASN A 253 10.34 15.62 -1.17
N VAL A 254 11.00 14.59 -1.68
CA VAL A 254 11.80 14.68 -2.91
C VAL A 254 10.89 14.74 -4.15
N ILE A 255 9.87 13.90 -4.23
CA ILE A 255 8.96 13.84 -5.39
C ILE A 255 8.11 15.12 -5.51
N THR A 256 7.69 15.70 -4.38
CA THR A 256 6.98 16.99 -4.35
C THR A 256 7.89 18.19 -4.56
N GLN A 257 9.21 17.99 -4.65
CA GLN A 257 10.23 19.03 -4.73
C GLN A 257 10.24 19.99 -3.53
N SER A 258 9.70 19.55 -2.40
CA SER A 258 9.83 20.26 -1.12
C SER A 258 11.28 20.23 -0.62
N VAL A 259 12.03 19.19 -1.02
CA VAL A 259 13.46 19.01 -0.78
C VAL A 259 14.12 18.62 -2.12
N PRO A 260 15.33 19.12 -2.45
CA PRO A 260 15.95 18.86 -3.75
C PRO A 260 16.42 17.42 -3.96
N SER A 261 16.90 16.75 -2.91
CA SER A 261 17.42 15.38 -2.99
C SER A 261 17.41 14.70 -1.63
N LEU A 262 17.53 13.36 -1.59
CA LEU A 262 17.66 12.61 -0.33
C LEU A 262 18.91 13.02 0.47
N ALA A 263 20.01 13.34 -0.23
CA ALA A 263 21.27 13.73 0.41
C ALA A 263 21.17 15.09 1.13
N GLU A 264 20.30 15.96 0.64
CA GLU A 264 20.01 17.30 1.17
C GLU A 264 18.73 17.33 2.03
N HIS A 265 18.16 16.17 2.36
CA HIS A 265 16.94 16.11 3.14
C HIS A 265 17.22 16.47 4.60
N HIS A 266 16.32 17.27 5.17
CA HIS A 266 16.41 17.86 6.51
C HIS A 266 16.53 16.84 7.65
N PHE A 267 16.38 15.55 7.36
CA PHE A 267 16.57 14.46 8.32
C PHE A 267 17.95 14.56 9.00
N ARG A 268 18.98 14.99 8.26
CA ARG A 268 20.35 15.16 8.79
C ARG A 268 20.39 16.14 9.96
N GLU A 269 19.71 17.26 9.85
CA GLU A 269 19.62 18.32 10.85
C GLU A 269 18.86 17.82 12.08
N PHE A 270 17.74 17.12 11.88
CA PHE A 270 16.99 16.47 12.95
C PHE A 270 17.82 15.44 13.72
N ALA A 271 18.56 14.59 12.99
CA ALA A 271 19.43 13.58 13.58
C ALA A 271 20.58 14.23 14.37
N ALA A 272 21.23 15.25 13.80
CA ALA A 272 22.30 16.00 14.47
C ALA A 272 21.82 16.72 15.74
N ALA A 273 20.58 17.22 15.75
CA ALA A 273 19.96 17.84 16.92
C ALA A 273 19.44 16.84 17.98
N GLY A 274 19.48 15.52 17.68
CA GLY A 274 18.87 14.49 18.51
C GLY A 274 17.37 14.73 18.73
N HIS A 275 16.69 15.28 17.73
CA HIS A 275 15.27 15.60 17.81
C HIS A 275 14.42 14.36 17.50
N PRO A 276 13.28 14.13 18.19
CA PRO A 276 12.45 12.97 17.93
C PRO A 276 11.88 12.99 16.51
N VAL A 277 12.16 11.93 15.76
CA VAL A 277 11.65 11.73 14.40
C VAL A 277 11.07 10.33 14.23
N VAL A 278 10.15 10.21 13.27
CA VAL A 278 9.55 8.95 12.84
C VAL A 278 9.58 8.93 11.31
N LEU A 279 10.06 7.84 10.71
CA LEU A 279 10.00 7.66 9.26
C LEU A 279 8.59 7.20 8.85
N CYS A 280 8.03 7.83 7.82
CA CYS A 280 6.67 7.56 7.31
C CYS A 280 6.68 7.52 5.78
N THR A 281 5.72 6.80 5.21
CA THR A 281 5.56 6.69 3.74
C THR A 281 4.83 7.87 3.10
N ASP A 282 4.10 8.64 3.92
CA ASP A 282 3.04 9.54 3.44
C ASP A 282 2.01 8.72 2.63
N ASP A 283 1.96 8.91 1.31
CA ASP A 283 1.12 8.13 0.39
C ASP A 283 1.94 7.06 -0.37
N SER A 284 2.03 5.85 0.19
CA SER A 284 2.83 4.73 -0.39
C SER A 284 2.51 4.43 -1.86
N GLY A 285 1.22 4.39 -2.21
CA GLY A 285 0.78 4.13 -3.59
C GLY A 285 1.07 5.28 -4.55
N VAL A 286 0.96 6.53 -4.10
CA VAL A 286 1.20 7.73 -4.93
C VAL A 286 2.69 7.89 -5.22
N PHE A 287 3.53 7.69 -4.21
CA PHE A 287 4.97 7.88 -4.30
C PHE A 287 5.73 6.60 -4.67
N ALA A 288 5.01 5.50 -4.98
CA ALA A 288 5.57 4.21 -5.33
C ALA A 288 6.68 3.76 -4.35
N THR A 289 6.34 3.79 -3.06
CA THR A 289 7.24 3.42 -1.97
C THR A 289 6.58 2.48 -0.95
N SER A 290 7.38 1.92 -0.06
CA SER A 290 6.97 1.09 1.08
C SER A 290 7.69 1.58 2.34
N LEU A 291 7.24 1.18 3.53
CA LEU A 291 7.89 1.60 4.77
C LEU A 291 9.32 1.04 4.83
N SER A 292 9.52 -0.23 4.46
CA SER A 292 10.84 -0.84 4.36
C SER A 292 11.77 -0.08 3.40
N LYS A 293 11.25 0.40 2.27
CA LYS A 293 11.99 1.23 1.33
C LYS A 293 12.36 2.59 1.92
N GLU A 294 11.48 3.25 2.65
CA GLU A 294 11.83 4.51 3.35
C GLU A 294 12.96 4.30 4.37
N TYR A 295 12.95 3.18 5.12
CA TYR A 295 14.06 2.82 6.02
C TYR A 295 15.35 2.55 5.26
N ALA A 296 15.29 1.86 4.11
CA ALA A 296 16.46 1.60 3.27
C ALA A 296 17.05 2.91 2.70
N LEU A 297 16.20 3.82 2.22
CA LEU A 297 16.60 5.15 1.75
C LEU A 297 17.26 5.97 2.86
N ALA A 298 16.68 5.96 4.07
CA ALA A 298 17.28 6.64 5.22
C ALA A 298 18.66 6.04 5.58
N ALA A 299 18.76 4.71 5.60
CA ALA A 299 20.00 4.00 5.88
C ALA A 299 21.10 4.37 4.90
N GLU A 300 20.79 4.38 3.59
CA GLU A 300 21.73 4.69 2.54
C GLU A 300 22.12 6.17 2.53
N ALA A 301 21.14 7.09 2.52
CA ALA A 301 21.38 8.52 2.39
C ALA A 301 22.13 9.12 3.59
N PHE A 302 21.91 8.58 4.78
CA PHE A 302 22.50 9.10 6.03
C PHE A 302 23.50 8.15 6.69
N SER A 303 23.83 7.03 6.03
CA SER A 303 24.77 6.02 6.55
C SER A 303 24.40 5.51 7.95
N LEU A 304 23.10 5.29 8.20
CA LEU A 304 22.60 4.85 9.49
C LEU A 304 23.01 3.41 9.77
N SER A 305 23.44 3.16 10.99
CA SER A 305 23.66 1.81 11.49
C SER A 305 22.34 1.07 11.71
N GLU A 306 22.41 -0.26 11.71
CA GLU A 306 21.26 -1.10 12.08
C GLU A 306 20.68 -0.75 13.46
N ASP A 307 21.51 -0.36 14.43
CA ASP A 307 21.05 0.01 15.76
C ASP A 307 20.26 1.33 15.75
N GLU A 308 20.68 2.31 14.96
CA GLU A 308 19.94 3.57 14.73
C GLU A 308 18.62 3.33 13.99
N LEU A 309 18.58 2.40 13.04
CA LEU A 309 17.32 2.00 12.38
C LEU A 309 16.34 1.36 13.37
N VAL A 310 16.83 0.54 14.30
CA VAL A 310 16.01 -0.01 15.39
C VAL A 310 15.52 1.10 16.33
N ASP A 311 16.34 2.11 16.60
CA ASP A 311 15.93 3.27 17.40
C ASP A 311 14.86 4.13 16.72
N LEU A 312 14.92 4.27 15.39
CA LEU A 312 13.86 4.91 14.59
C LEU A 312 12.55 4.11 14.63
N ALA A 313 12.62 2.79 14.51
CA ALA A 313 11.46 1.93 14.64
C ALA A 313 10.83 2.02 16.04
N ALA A 314 11.67 2.01 17.09
CA ALA A 314 11.22 2.24 18.45
C ALA A 314 10.61 3.65 18.64
N ALA A 315 11.14 4.67 17.96
CA ALA A 315 10.60 6.03 18.00
C ALA A 315 9.18 6.10 17.44
N GLY A 316 8.92 5.40 16.32
CA GLY A 316 7.56 5.25 15.78
C GLY A 316 6.58 4.70 16.80
N VAL A 317 6.96 3.67 17.55
CA VAL A 317 6.12 3.11 18.63
C VAL A 317 6.01 4.07 19.82
N ARG A 318 7.08 4.76 20.22
CA ARG A 318 7.09 5.70 21.36
C ARG A 318 6.14 6.88 21.13
N HIS A 319 6.07 7.38 19.90
CA HIS A 319 5.31 8.58 19.54
C HIS A 319 3.95 8.28 18.89
N ALA A 320 3.58 7.00 18.81
CA ALA A 320 2.23 6.61 18.42
C ALA A 320 1.18 7.09 19.43
N PHE A 321 -0.02 7.37 18.94
CA PHE A 321 -1.23 7.69 19.70
C PHE A 321 -1.93 6.44 20.25
N ALA A 322 -1.37 5.25 20.03
CA ALA A 322 -1.83 4.00 20.62
C ALA A 322 -1.77 4.04 22.18
N PRO A 323 -2.69 3.36 22.89
CA PRO A 323 -2.64 3.15 24.34
C PRO A 323 -1.26 2.73 24.90
N ASP A 324 -0.96 3.16 26.12
CA ASP A 324 0.34 2.94 26.77
C ASP A 324 0.71 1.47 26.94
N ASP A 325 -0.26 0.59 27.19
CA ASP A 325 -0.05 -0.85 27.33
C ASP A 325 0.31 -1.50 25.99
N GLU A 326 -0.28 -1.04 24.88
CA GLU A 326 0.07 -1.49 23.54
C GLU A 326 1.45 -0.99 23.11
N ARG A 327 1.76 0.29 23.35
CA ARG A 327 3.10 0.83 23.07
C ARG A 327 4.17 0.09 23.87
N ARG A 328 3.94 -0.17 25.16
CA ARG A 328 4.88 -0.95 26.00
C ARG A 328 5.11 -2.36 25.46
N ARG A 329 4.05 -3.05 25.02
CA ARG A 329 4.17 -4.40 24.43
C ARG A 329 4.98 -4.38 23.13
N LEU A 330 4.70 -3.43 22.25
CA LEU A 330 5.44 -3.29 20.99
C LEU A 330 6.90 -2.88 21.21
N LEU A 331 7.20 -2.00 22.17
CA LEU A 331 8.57 -1.66 22.53
C LEU A 331 9.33 -2.88 23.06
N ALA A 332 8.70 -3.72 23.90
CA ALA A 332 9.32 -4.97 24.34
C ALA A 332 9.64 -5.91 23.17
N ARG A 333 8.79 -5.95 22.14
CA ARG A 333 9.05 -6.71 20.90
C ARG A 333 10.24 -6.15 20.12
N VAL A 334 10.38 -4.83 20.04
CA VAL A 334 11.54 -4.18 19.40
C VAL A 334 12.83 -4.48 20.18
N GLU A 335 12.80 -4.41 21.52
CA GLU A 335 13.95 -4.76 22.35
C GLU A 335 14.33 -6.24 22.24
N ALA A 336 13.35 -7.15 22.18
CA ALA A 336 13.61 -8.56 21.94
C ALA A 336 14.27 -8.78 20.57
N PHE A 337 13.82 -8.07 19.53
CA PHE A 337 14.47 -8.10 18.22
C PHE A 337 15.91 -7.60 18.27
N ARG A 338 16.17 -6.48 18.95
CA ARG A 338 17.52 -5.94 19.17
C ARG A 338 18.42 -6.98 19.86
N GLY A 339 17.93 -7.61 20.93
CA GLY A 339 18.65 -8.65 21.65
C GLY A 339 19.02 -9.86 20.77
N ARG A 340 18.09 -10.34 19.94
CA ARG A 340 18.35 -11.43 18.98
C ARG A 340 19.45 -11.04 17.98
N ARG A 341 19.38 -9.84 17.40
CA ARG A 341 20.39 -9.34 16.45
C ARG A 341 21.78 -9.21 17.08
N LEU A 342 21.86 -8.75 18.32
CA LEU A 342 23.13 -8.66 19.04
C LEU A 342 23.73 -10.06 19.32
N ALA A 343 22.89 -11.04 19.68
CA ALA A 343 23.32 -12.43 19.88
C ALA A 343 23.82 -13.08 18.58
N GLU A 344 23.15 -12.83 17.45
CA GLU A 344 23.57 -13.30 16.13
C GLU A 344 24.94 -12.71 15.72
N ARG A 345 25.17 -11.42 15.95
CA ARG A 345 26.48 -10.79 15.70
C ARG A 345 27.59 -11.39 16.56
N SER A 346 27.30 -11.61 17.84
CA SER A 346 28.28 -12.09 18.83
C SER A 346 28.67 -13.56 18.67
N SER A 347 27.73 -14.39 18.20
CA SER A 347 27.95 -15.82 17.99
C SER A 347 28.69 -16.17 16.70
N GLY A 348 29.03 -15.16 15.87
CA GLY A 348 29.54 -15.39 14.51
C GLY A 348 28.49 -16.03 13.58
N ALA A 349 27.31 -16.40 14.08
CA ALA A 349 26.18 -16.85 13.27
C ALA A 349 25.69 -15.76 12.33
N GLY A 350 25.87 -14.48 12.69
CA GLY A 350 25.67 -13.34 11.81
C GLY A 350 26.62 -13.32 10.62
N ALA A 351 27.80 -13.96 10.68
CA ALA A 351 28.65 -14.19 9.52
C ALA A 351 28.11 -15.34 8.66
N ALA A 352 27.47 -16.36 9.25
CA ALA A 352 26.76 -17.41 8.51
C ALA A 352 25.42 -16.92 7.91
N LEU A 353 24.75 -15.96 8.55
CA LEU A 353 23.58 -15.26 8.03
C LEU A 353 23.97 -14.19 7.01
N ARG A 354 25.12 -13.51 7.14
CA ARG A 354 25.73 -12.69 6.07
C ARG A 354 26.42 -13.51 4.99
N ALA A 355 26.74 -14.78 5.24
CA ALA A 355 27.18 -15.74 4.23
C ALA A 355 25.98 -16.46 3.63
N ARG A 356 24.80 -16.50 4.28
CA ARG A 356 23.51 -16.90 3.69
C ARG A 356 22.76 -15.72 3.05
N ALA A 357 23.03 -14.49 3.46
CA ALA A 357 22.60 -13.22 2.88
C ALA A 357 23.72 -12.55 2.05
N GLY A 358 24.86 -13.24 1.93
CA GLY A 358 25.92 -13.03 0.95
C GLY A 358 26.09 -14.22 0.01
N ALA A 359 25.44 -15.37 0.30
CA ALA A 359 25.19 -16.46 -0.66
C ALA A 359 23.73 -16.48 -1.17
N ALA A 360 22.77 -15.91 -0.45
CA ALA A 360 21.76 -15.09 -1.10
C ALA A 360 22.49 -13.79 -1.42
N GLY A 361 22.49 -13.34 -2.67
CA GLY A 361 23.18 -12.10 -3.02
C GLY A 361 22.61 -10.88 -2.29
N PRO A 362 22.93 -9.64 -2.71
CA PRO A 362 22.03 -8.52 -2.43
C PRO A 362 20.58 -8.99 -2.64
N CYS A 363 19.64 -8.51 -1.83
CA CYS A 363 18.20 -8.74 -2.08
C CYS A 363 17.84 -8.03 -3.39
N ASN A 364 18.27 -8.64 -4.48
CA ASN A 364 17.89 -8.43 -5.83
C ASN A 364 16.54 -9.15 -5.91
N TYR A 365 15.49 -8.38 -6.15
CA TYR A 365 14.72 -8.75 -7.33
C TYR A 365 15.74 -8.88 -8.47
N ASP A 366 16.07 -10.11 -8.86
CA ASP A 366 17.04 -10.38 -9.92
C ASP A 366 16.63 -9.67 -11.21
N LEU A 367 17.24 -8.52 -11.47
CA LEU A 367 17.59 -8.13 -12.83
C LEU A 367 18.96 -8.76 -13.11
N PRO A 368 19.12 -9.60 -14.14
CA PRO A 368 20.24 -10.54 -14.14
C PRO A 368 21.59 -9.88 -14.46
N ILE A 369 22.66 -10.48 -13.94
CA ILE A 369 24.05 -10.09 -14.12
C ILE A 369 24.44 -10.23 -15.60
N ARG A 370 25.12 -9.20 -16.11
CA ARG A 370 25.30 -8.86 -17.54
C ARG A 370 26.17 -9.81 -18.37
N ASP A 371 26.84 -10.79 -17.77
CA ASP A 371 27.85 -11.62 -18.47
C ASP A 371 27.41 -13.05 -18.80
N GLU A 372 26.28 -13.53 -18.25
CA GLU A 372 25.72 -14.85 -18.61
C GLU A 372 24.38 -14.76 -19.35
N MET A 373 23.82 -13.56 -19.50
CA MET A 373 22.71 -13.35 -20.40
C MET A 373 23.23 -13.20 -21.82
N GLY A 374 22.56 -13.86 -22.76
CA GLY A 374 22.61 -13.46 -24.16
C GLY A 374 22.39 -11.95 -24.33
N PRO A 375 22.60 -11.40 -25.53
CA PRO A 375 22.65 -9.97 -25.78
C PRO A 375 21.58 -9.22 -25.00
N SER A 376 21.98 -8.20 -24.24
CA SER A 376 21.08 -7.38 -23.43
C SER A 376 19.90 -6.93 -24.29
N ILE A 377 18.76 -6.61 -23.68
CA ILE A 377 17.70 -5.91 -24.42
C ILE A 377 18.29 -4.71 -25.16
N ALA A 378 19.27 -4.03 -24.54
CA ALA A 378 20.02 -2.92 -25.11
C ALA A 378 20.84 -3.27 -26.38
N ASP A 379 21.22 -4.53 -26.53
CA ASP A 379 22.02 -5.05 -27.64
C ASP A 379 21.15 -5.56 -28.80
N THR A 380 19.85 -5.77 -28.56
CA THR A 380 18.90 -6.24 -29.59
C THR A 380 18.70 -5.21 -30.70
N ALA A 381 18.42 -5.70 -31.91
CA ALA A 381 18.11 -4.84 -33.05
C ALA A 381 16.87 -3.96 -32.78
N ALA A 382 15.89 -4.47 -32.04
CA ALA A 382 14.68 -3.74 -31.68
C ALA A 382 14.97 -2.55 -30.74
N TRP A 383 15.84 -2.73 -29.75
CA TRP A 383 16.21 -1.64 -28.84
C TRP A 383 17.14 -0.61 -29.50
N LYS A 384 18.08 -1.06 -30.33
CA LYS A 384 18.92 -0.14 -31.12
C LYS A 384 18.06 0.70 -32.07
N ALA A 385 17.06 0.09 -32.71
CA ALA A 385 16.06 0.82 -33.48
C ALA A 385 15.25 1.80 -32.61
N LEU A 386 14.91 1.43 -31.36
CA LEU A 386 14.22 2.32 -30.42
C LEU A 386 15.11 3.51 -29.98
N GLN A 387 16.41 3.28 -29.76
CA GLN A 387 17.39 4.33 -29.43
C GLN A 387 17.64 5.26 -30.61
N GLU A 388 17.68 4.75 -31.83
CA GLU A 388 17.74 5.57 -33.05
C GLU A 388 16.44 6.38 -33.21
N HIS A 389 15.28 5.80 -32.88
CA HIS A 389 13.98 6.45 -32.95
C HIS A 389 13.74 7.49 -31.83
N VAL A 390 14.50 7.46 -30.72
CA VAL A 390 14.44 8.50 -29.69
C VAL A 390 14.77 9.88 -30.27
N VAL A 391 15.68 9.95 -31.24
CA VAL A 391 16.03 11.20 -31.95
C VAL A 391 14.83 11.73 -32.73
N ASP A 392 14.06 10.85 -33.38
CA ASP A 392 12.81 11.23 -34.04
C ASP A 392 11.76 11.69 -33.04
N ILE A 393 11.61 11.01 -31.89
CA ILE A 393 10.65 11.35 -30.82
C ILE A 393 10.99 12.69 -30.14
N GLU A 394 12.27 12.99 -29.96
CA GLU A 394 12.74 14.27 -29.43
C GLU A 394 12.45 15.44 -30.38
N GLN A 395 12.53 15.18 -31.69
CA GLN A 395 12.18 16.15 -32.72
C GLN A 395 10.67 16.20 -33.03
N THR A 396 9.92 15.19 -32.60
CA THR A 396 8.48 15.11 -32.80
C THR A 396 7.75 15.89 -31.72
N HIS A 397 7.16 17.02 -32.09
CA HIS A 397 6.29 17.77 -31.20
C HIS A 397 4.96 17.05 -31.02
N LEU A 398 4.46 17.01 -29.79
CA LEU A 398 3.13 16.46 -29.46
C LEU A 398 2.02 17.07 -30.32
N LYS A 399 2.19 18.34 -30.74
CA LYS A 399 1.31 19.04 -31.67
C LYS A 399 1.16 18.31 -33.01
N ASP A 400 2.25 17.75 -33.54
CA ASP A 400 2.26 17.07 -34.84
C ASP A 400 1.65 15.66 -34.73
N LEU A 401 1.85 14.98 -33.59
CA LEU A 401 1.20 13.70 -33.29
C LEU A 401 -0.32 13.84 -33.12
N MET A 402 -0.80 14.99 -32.64
CA MET A 402 -2.23 15.27 -32.53
C MET A 402 -2.91 15.60 -33.87
N LEU A 403 -2.15 15.86 -34.94
CA LEU A 403 -2.70 16.05 -36.29
C LEU A 403 -3.15 14.71 -36.92
N ASN A 404 -2.66 13.58 -36.42
CA ASN A 404 -3.10 12.26 -36.86
C ASN A 404 -4.35 11.82 -36.07
N GLN A 405 -5.51 12.16 -36.62
CA GLN A 405 -6.80 11.92 -35.98
C GLN A 405 -7.08 10.43 -35.72
N GLN A 406 -6.70 9.53 -36.63
CA GLN A 406 -6.84 8.08 -36.44
C GLN A 406 -6.00 7.55 -35.27
N ARG A 407 -4.79 8.10 -35.06
CA ARG A 407 -3.98 7.78 -33.87
C ARG A 407 -4.68 8.23 -32.60
N CYS A 408 -5.20 9.46 -32.56
CA CYS A 408 -5.86 9.99 -31.37
C CYS A 408 -7.08 9.15 -30.98
N GLU A 409 -7.91 8.78 -31.96
CA GLU A 409 -9.10 7.95 -31.75
C GLU A 409 -8.77 6.53 -31.26
N ALA A 410 -7.70 5.92 -31.80
CA ALA A 410 -7.25 4.58 -31.39
C ALA A 410 -6.60 4.53 -29.99
N LEU A 411 -6.24 5.70 -29.44
CA LEU A 411 -5.66 5.85 -28.10
C LEU A 411 -6.70 6.29 -27.05
N ILE A 412 -7.98 6.30 -27.42
CA ILE A 412 -9.09 6.52 -26.52
C ILE A 412 -9.71 5.16 -26.19
N LYS A 413 -9.91 4.90 -24.90
CA LYS A 413 -10.62 3.69 -24.44
C LYS A 413 -11.69 4.05 -23.43
N GLU A 414 -12.80 3.34 -23.50
CA GLU A 414 -13.89 3.43 -22.55
C GLU A 414 -14.11 2.07 -21.89
N ASP A 415 -14.07 2.04 -20.56
CA ASP A 415 -14.38 0.86 -19.76
C ASP A 415 -14.95 1.27 -18.40
N LEU A 416 -15.93 0.51 -17.88
CA LEU A 416 -16.67 0.82 -16.63
C LEU A 416 -17.21 2.27 -16.53
N GLY A 417 -17.51 2.90 -17.68
CA GLY A 417 -17.98 4.30 -17.75
C GLY A 417 -16.86 5.35 -17.58
N LEU A 418 -15.59 4.93 -17.61
CA LEU A 418 -14.42 5.81 -17.61
C LEU A 418 -13.93 6.03 -19.03
N TYR A 419 -13.81 7.30 -19.42
CA TYR A 419 -13.19 7.71 -20.67
C TYR A 419 -11.72 8.03 -20.44
N ILE A 420 -10.83 7.21 -21.02
CA ILE A 420 -9.39 7.32 -20.85
C ILE A 420 -8.77 7.73 -22.19
N ASP A 421 -8.15 8.91 -22.22
CA ASP A 421 -7.51 9.48 -23.40
C ASP A 421 -5.98 9.44 -23.26
N PHE A 422 -5.36 8.54 -24.01
CA PHE A 422 -3.90 8.39 -24.12
C PHE A 422 -3.30 9.15 -25.31
N SER A 423 -4.11 9.92 -26.06
CA SER A 423 -3.67 10.61 -27.27
C SER A 423 -2.62 11.70 -27.01
N ARG A 424 -2.60 12.25 -25.79
CA ARG A 424 -1.72 13.35 -25.34
C ARG A 424 -0.44 12.86 -24.67
N GLN A 425 -0.20 11.57 -24.68
CA GLN A 425 0.92 10.88 -24.07
C GLN A 425 1.77 10.26 -25.18
N ARG A 426 3.05 10.03 -24.90
CA ARG A 426 3.99 9.37 -25.83
C ARG A 426 3.79 7.85 -25.83
N MET A 427 2.54 7.39 -25.99
CA MET A 427 2.14 5.98 -26.03
C MET A 427 1.90 5.52 -27.48
N THR A 428 2.13 4.24 -27.75
CA THR A 428 1.83 3.59 -29.05
C THR A 428 0.54 2.77 -28.99
N GLN A 429 -0.01 2.42 -30.16
CA GLN A 429 -1.21 1.57 -30.24
C GLN A 429 -0.98 0.16 -29.66
N GLU A 430 0.25 -0.34 -29.77
CA GLU A 430 0.64 -1.65 -29.23
C GLU A 430 0.63 -1.62 -27.69
N THR A 431 1.07 -0.52 -27.06
CA THR A 431 0.96 -0.31 -25.62
C THR A 431 -0.50 -0.38 -25.15
N VAL A 432 -1.41 0.29 -25.85
CA VAL A 432 -2.84 0.30 -25.49
C VAL A 432 -3.48 -1.08 -25.68
N LYS A 433 -3.08 -1.82 -26.71
CA LYS A 433 -3.58 -3.17 -26.98
C LYS A 433 -3.16 -4.17 -25.90
N VAL A 434 -1.90 -4.13 -25.45
CA VAL A 434 -1.40 -4.98 -24.35
C VAL A 434 -2.13 -4.69 -23.04
N VAL A 435 -2.41 -3.42 -22.74
CA VAL A 435 -3.17 -3.01 -21.54
C VAL A 435 -4.64 -3.46 -21.61
N GLY A 436 -5.24 -3.44 -22.81
CA GLY A 436 -6.63 -3.85 -23.02
C GLY A 436 -6.85 -5.38 -23.02
N ASP A 437 -5.96 -6.14 -23.64
CA ASP A 437 -6.14 -7.58 -23.86
C ASP A 437 -5.83 -8.43 -22.62
N GLN A 438 -5.03 -7.93 -21.66
CA GLN A 438 -4.71 -8.67 -20.42
C GLN A 438 -5.78 -8.57 -19.33
N GLY A 439 -6.85 -7.79 -19.54
CA GLY A 439 -7.88 -7.56 -18.55
C GLY A 439 -7.36 -6.77 -17.34
N TRP A 440 -8.13 -5.79 -16.91
CA TRP A 440 -7.82 -4.96 -15.73
C TRP A 440 -7.67 -5.77 -14.42
N ALA A 441 -7.92 -7.08 -14.45
CA ALA A 441 -7.76 -8.03 -13.35
C ALA A 441 -6.29 -8.46 -13.09
N LEU A 442 -5.36 -8.26 -14.04
CA LEU A 442 -3.94 -8.61 -13.85
C LEU A 442 -3.06 -7.46 -13.34
N TRP A 443 -3.62 -6.27 -13.08
CA TRP A 443 -2.94 -5.19 -12.37
C TRP A 443 -2.87 -5.48 -10.86
N GLN A 444 -2.16 -6.54 -10.50
CA GLN A 444 -1.34 -6.65 -9.29
C GLN A 444 0.13 -6.33 -9.70
N PRO A 445 0.97 -5.83 -8.79
CA PRO A 445 1.91 -4.76 -9.10
C PRO A 445 3.11 -5.23 -9.92
N VAL A 446 3.18 -4.79 -11.19
CA VAL A 446 4.46 -4.62 -11.89
C VAL A 446 4.61 -3.14 -12.18
N VAL A 447 5.55 -2.54 -11.45
CA VAL A 447 5.93 -1.12 -11.51
C VAL A 447 6.45 -0.79 -12.91
N ALA A 448 5.59 -0.28 -13.77
CA ALA A 448 6.01 0.40 -15.00
C ALA A 448 6.03 1.91 -14.74
N HIS A 449 7.21 2.49 -14.89
CA HIS A 449 7.52 3.88 -14.63
C HIS A 449 6.67 4.82 -15.51
N GLY A 450 6.05 5.83 -14.87
CA GLY A 450 5.68 7.10 -15.50
C GLY A 450 4.59 7.07 -16.57
N ALA A 451 3.31 7.00 -16.18
CA ALA A 451 2.20 7.50 -16.99
C ALA A 451 1.02 7.92 -16.11
N VAL A 452 0.61 9.20 -16.16
CA VAL A 452 -0.63 9.70 -15.54
C VAL A 452 -1.65 9.92 -16.66
N ALA A 453 -2.78 9.22 -16.61
CA ALA A 453 -3.89 9.39 -17.56
C ALA A 453 -4.76 10.61 -17.20
N VAL A 454 -5.25 11.34 -18.20
CA VAL A 454 -6.21 12.43 -18.02
C VAL A 454 -7.61 11.89 -18.25
N VAL A 455 -8.43 11.83 -17.19
CA VAL A 455 -9.83 11.40 -17.25
C VAL A 455 -10.72 12.64 -17.31
N ARG A 456 -11.62 12.72 -18.30
CA ARG A 456 -12.65 13.76 -18.36
C ARG A 456 -14.03 13.17 -18.09
N SER A 457 -14.70 13.72 -17.08
CA SER A 457 -16.13 13.48 -16.82
C SER A 457 -16.97 14.31 -17.79
N GLN A 458 -17.84 13.67 -18.59
CA GLN A 458 -18.92 14.38 -19.28
C GLN A 458 -20.02 14.71 -18.26
N ARG A 459 -20.08 15.97 -17.79
CA ARG A 459 -21.31 16.52 -17.22
C ARG A 459 -21.96 17.44 -18.24
N GLY A 460 -23.20 17.12 -18.59
CA GLY A 460 -24.01 17.85 -19.55
C GLY A 460 -24.22 19.31 -19.15
N THR A 461 -24.07 20.20 -20.13
CA THR A 461 -24.43 21.62 -20.03
C THR A 461 -25.87 21.81 -20.50
N GLN A 462 -26.77 22.15 -19.57
CA GLN A 462 -28.03 22.81 -19.88
C GLN A 462 -27.89 24.34 -19.73
N ASN A 463 -28.66 25.03 -20.58
CA ASN A 463 -29.05 26.44 -20.62
C ASN A 463 -28.07 27.47 -21.23
N ALA A 464 -28.45 28.10 -22.34
CA ALA A 464 -29.35 29.27 -22.37
C ALA A 464 -29.52 29.77 -23.83
N GLY A 465 -30.76 30.06 -24.24
CA GLY A 465 -31.08 30.48 -25.60
C GLY A 465 -30.90 31.98 -25.89
N ARG A 466 -30.85 32.31 -27.18
CA ARG A 466 -31.52 33.47 -27.81
C ARG A 466 -31.54 33.27 -29.33
N GLY A 467 -32.68 33.57 -29.92
CA GLY A 467 -33.05 33.13 -31.26
C GLY A 467 -32.52 33.98 -32.41
N THR A 468 -32.79 33.51 -33.63
CA THR A 468 -33.56 34.23 -34.65
C THR A 468 -33.89 33.27 -35.79
N ALA A 469 -35.11 33.37 -36.29
CA ALA A 469 -35.70 32.60 -37.38
C ALA A 469 -35.10 32.97 -38.75
N LEU A 470 -35.11 32.03 -39.71
CA LEU A 470 -35.87 32.14 -40.97
C LEU A 470 -35.47 31.05 -41.99
N ALA A 471 -36.51 30.48 -42.61
CA ALA A 471 -36.59 29.83 -43.93
C ALA A 471 -35.74 28.56 -44.18
N GLY A 472 -36.25 27.44 -44.70
CA GLY A 472 -37.51 27.14 -45.35
C GLY A 472 -37.25 26.18 -46.52
N ARG A 473 -37.97 25.05 -46.55
CA ARG A 473 -38.20 24.11 -47.68
C ARG A 473 -36.92 23.39 -48.18
N GLY A 474 -36.80 22.07 -48.18
CA GLY A 474 -37.79 21.02 -48.38
C GLY A 474 -37.42 20.26 -49.66
N VAL A 475 -36.70 19.14 -49.54
CA VAL A 475 -36.70 18.07 -50.56
C VAL A 475 -36.75 16.74 -49.83
N ARG A 476 -37.70 15.92 -50.27
CA ARG A 476 -38.10 14.64 -49.69
C ARG A 476 -37.04 13.57 -49.89
N ALA A 477 -36.98 12.69 -48.90
CA ALA A 477 -36.30 11.42 -48.89
C ALA A 477 -36.76 10.49 -50.01
N HIS A 478 -35.79 9.79 -50.60
CA HIS A 478 -35.98 8.46 -51.16
C HIS A 478 -35.27 7.48 -50.22
N GLU A 479 -36.06 6.71 -49.48
CA GLU A 479 -35.61 5.45 -48.88
C GLU A 479 -35.39 4.41 -49.97
N ALA A 480 -34.26 3.68 -49.91
CA ALA A 480 -34.24 2.21 -49.87
C ALA A 480 -32.80 1.69 -50.08
N SER A 481 -32.50 0.59 -49.38
CA SER A 481 -31.37 -0.32 -49.55
C SER A 481 -30.10 0.00 -48.76
N GLN A 482 -29.96 -0.69 -47.60
CA GLN A 482 -28.73 -1.31 -47.06
C GLN A 482 -28.96 -1.69 -45.57
N ARG A 483 -29.78 -2.72 -45.31
CA ARG A 483 -29.91 -3.36 -43.98
C ARG A 483 -30.06 -4.88 -44.13
N GLU A 484 -29.06 -5.55 -44.70
CA GLU A 484 -29.05 -7.03 -44.77
C GLU A 484 -27.72 -7.75 -44.44
N PRO A 485 -26.52 -7.13 -44.22
CA PRO A 485 -25.35 -7.93 -43.82
C PRO A 485 -25.11 -8.10 -42.30
N ARG A 486 -25.75 -7.31 -41.42
CA ARG A 486 -25.40 -7.32 -39.98
C ARG A 486 -26.00 -8.47 -39.18
N GLN A 487 -27.22 -8.90 -39.51
CA GLN A 487 -27.89 -9.98 -38.76
C GLN A 487 -27.25 -11.36 -38.99
N GLN A 488 -26.62 -11.59 -40.15
CA GLN A 488 -25.91 -12.86 -40.40
C GLN A 488 -24.56 -12.95 -39.67
N GLN A 489 -23.90 -11.81 -39.40
CA GLN A 489 -22.66 -11.78 -38.62
C GLN A 489 -22.91 -12.01 -37.13
N GLU A 490 -24.00 -11.46 -36.57
CA GLU A 490 -24.37 -11.67 -35.17
C GLU A 490 -24.74 -13.13 -34.90
N GLN A 491 -25.49 -13.78 -35.80
CA GLN A 491 -25.82 -15.21 -35.66
C GLN A 491 -24.60 -16.15 -35.76
N GLN A 492 -23.60 -15.80 -36.57
CA GLN A 492 -22.36 -16.60 -36.64
C GLN A 492 -21.49 -16.44 -35.39
N GLN A 493 -21.50 -15.27 -34.75
CA GLN A 493 -20.78 -15.06 -33.49
C GLN A 493 -21.42 -15.80 -32.31
N GLU A 494 -22.75 -15.83 -32.23
CA GLU A 494 -23.45 -16.59 -31.18
C GLU A 494 -23.19 -18.10 -31.29
N GLN A 495 -23.22 -18.67 -32.50
CA GLN A 495 -22.91 -20.10 -32.70
C GLN A 495 -21.46 -20.47 -32.34
N GLN A 496 -20.51 -19.55 -32.55
CA GLN A 496 -19.11 -19.79 -32.16
C GLN A 496 -18.91 -19.72 -30.65
N GLN A 497 -19.67 -18.87 -29.94
CA GLN A 497 -19.63 -18.81 -28.48
C GLN A 497 -20.23 -20.04 -27.81
N GLU A 498 -21.34 -20.58 -28.35
CA GLU A 498 -21.94 -21.82 -27.83
C GLU A 498 -20.98 -23.01 -27.99
N GLN A 499 -20.31 -23.16 -29.14
CA GLN A 499 -19.32 -24.24 -29.35
C GLN A 499 -18.11 -24.14 -28.41
N GLN A 500 -17.67 -22.92 -28.07
CA GLN A 500 -16.57 -22.73 -27.11
C GLN A 500 -17.00 -23.06 -25.68
N GLN A 501 -18.25 -22.79 -25.30
CA GLN A 501 -18.78 -23.17 -23.98
C GLN A 501 -18.95 -24.69 -23.83
N GLU A 502 -19.41 -25.39 -24.88
CA GLU A 502 -19.49 -26.85 -24.87
C GLU A 502 -18.11 -27.50 -24.73
N GLN A 503 -17.09 -27.01 -25.45
CA GLN A 503 -15.72 -27.54 -25.32
C GLN A 503 -15.11 -27.28 -23.93
N GLN A 504 -15.42 -26.16 -23.29
CA GLN A 504 -14.97 -25.89 -21.92
C GLN A 504 -15.68 -26.79 -20.90
N GLN A 505 -16.96 -27.09 -21.09
CA GLN A 505 -17.69 -28.04 -20.23
C GLN A 505 -17.16 -29.47 -20.38
N GLU A 506 -16.83 -29.91 -21.61
CA GLU A 506 -16.22 -31.23 -21.83
C GLU A 506 -14.83 -31.34 -21.19
N GLN A 507 -14.01 -30.28 -21.22
CA GLN A 507 -12.71 -30.27 -20.54
C GLN A 507 -12.83 -30.29 -19.01
N GLN A 508 -13.85 -29.65 -18.43
CA GLN A 508 -14.11 -29.69 -16.99
C GLN A 508 -14.65 -31.03 -16.51
N GLN A 509 -15.30 -31.82 -17.38
CA GLN A 509 -15.72 -33.19 -17.03
C GLN A 509 -14.60 -34.23 -17.17
N GLN A 510 -13.48 -33.88 -17.83
CA GLN A 510 -12.31 -34.76 -17.99
C GLN A 510 -11.22 -34.55 -16.92
N GLN A 511 -11.29 -33.45 -16.14
CA GLN A 511 -10.45 -33.20 -14.95
C GLN A 511 -11.14 -33.70 -13.70
#